data_AF-A0A814RDQ4-F1
#
_entry.id   AF-A0A814RDQ4-F1
#
_cell.length_a   1.000
_cell.length_b   1.000
_cell.length_c   1.000
_cell.angle_alpha   90.00
_cell.angle_beta   90.00
_cell.angle_gamma   90.00
#
_symmetry.space_group_name_H-M   'P 1'
#
loop_
_entity.id
_entity.type
_entity.pdbx_description
1 polymer ?
#
loop_
_entity_poly.entity_id
_entity_poly.type
_entity_poly.pdbx_seq_one_letter_code
_entity_poly.pdbx_strand_id
1 'polypeptide(L)'
;MSLGDSEWSSFESNSVFDRIPEYNKIILDLSKGNLNGNFSLNKRKSKLSHSIRDILFDQKNDELSYFALFMDSNNASNYLKFLLDVNNFKLTAKNLINLNERIENIEQKENFESNCIQNHYKNFVQDAISIFEKYISKDAKYSIQLNSELITEIISNF
;
A
#
# COMPACT_ATOMS: atom_id res chain seq x y z
N MET A 1 -27.61 12.03 -73.63
CA MET A 1 -28.02 12.85 -72.48
C MET A 1 -28.13 11.92 -71.29
N SER A 2 -27.23 12.07 -70.33
CA SER A 2 -27.02 11.18 -69.18
C SER A 2 -28.16 11.38 -68.17
N LEU A 3 -28.79 10.29 -67.74
CA LEU A 3 -29.64 10.30 -66.55
C LEU A 3 -28.74 10.41 -65.32
N GLY A 4 -29.12 11.31 -64.40
CA GLY A 4 -28.37 11.59 -63.18
C GLY A 4 -28.42 10.42 -62.21
N ASP A 5 -27.24 9.93 -61.87
CA ASP A 5 -26.98 9.13 -60.69
C ASP A 5 -27.13 9.97 -59.41
N SER A 6 -27.22 9.27 -58.27
CA SER A 6 -27.02 9.75 -56.89
C SER A 6 -28.19 10.42 -56.16
N GLU A 7 -29.21 9.62 -55.84
CA GLU A 7 -30.21 9.94 -54.80
C GLU A 7 -30.16 8.95 -53.62
N TRP A 8 -28.96 8.65 -53.09
CA TRP A 8 -28.79 7.96 -51.81
C TRP A 8 -27.51 8.42 -51.08
N SER A 9 -27.39 9.73 -50.86
CA SER A 9 -26.32 10.29 -50.02
C SER A 9 -26.87 11.43 -49.19
N SER A 10 -27.56 11.12 -48.08
CA SER A 10 -27.69 11.97 -46.88
C SER A 10 -28.69 11.35 -45.89
N PHE A 11 -28.32 10.25 -45.23
CA PHE A 11 -28.83 10.05 -43.88
C PHE A 11 -27.94 10.92 -42.97
N GLU A 12 -28.27 12.22 -42.90
CA GLU A 12 -27.78 13.06 -41.82
C GLU A 12 -28.39 12.50 -40.54
N SER A 13 -27.59 11.70 -39.83
CA SER A 13 -27.87 11.29 -38.46
C SER A 13 -27.89 12.56 -37.61
N ASN A 14 -29.05 13.22 -37.54
CA ASN A 14 -29.37 14.28 -36.58
C ASN A 14 -29.39 13.67 -35.19
N SER A 15 -28.21 13.37 -34.68
CA SER A 15 -28.04 12.82 -33.35
C SER A 15 -28.33 13.97 -32.38
N VAL A 16 -29.11 13.70 -31.34
CA VAL A 16 -29.43 14.68 -30.29
C VAL A 16 -28.16 15.34 -29.73
N PHE A 17 -27.03 14.65 -29.84
CA PHE A 17 -25.72 15.07 -29.37
C PHE A 17 -25.09 16.18 -30.21
N ASP A 18 -25.52 16.40 -31.46
CA ASP A 18 -25.03 17.51 -32.30
C ASP A 18 -25.56 18.88 -31.82
N ARG A 19 -26.59 18.86 -30.97
CA ARG A 19 -27.11 20.06 -30.29
C ARG A 19 -26.32 20.43 -29.04
N ILE A 20 -25.41 19.57 -28.59
CA ILE A 20 -24.57 19.85 -27.43
C ILE A 20 -23.33 20.61 -27.92
N PRO A 21 -23.15 21.88 -27.53
CA PRO A 21 -21.98 22.65 -27.93
C PRO A 21 -20.70 21.95 -27.48
N GLU A 22 -19.71 21.90 -28.37
CA GLU A 22 -18.43 21.22 -28.14
C GLU A 22 -18.51 19.69 -27.89
N TYR A 23 -19.62 19.01 -28.21
CA TYR A 23 -19.76 17.55 -28.02
C TYR A 23 -18.60 16.75 -28.61
N ASN A 24 -18.21 17.04 -29.85
CA ASN A 24 -17.11 16.36 -30.51
C ASN A 24 -15.78 16.57 -29.78
N LYS A 25 -15.57 17.75 -29.18
CA LYS A 25 -14.38 18.08 -28.39
C LYS A 25 -14.42 17.37 -27.03
N ILE A 26 -15.58 17.31 -26.37
CA ILE A 26 -15.78 16.56 -25.12
C ILE A 26 -15.51 15.07 -25.33
N ILE A 27 -16.04 14.46 -26.40
CA ILE A 27 -15.79 13.04 -26.73
C ILE A 27 -14.32 12.81 -27.08
N LEU A 28 -13.68 13.73 -27.81
CA LEU A 28 -12.25 13.66 -28.06
C LEU A 28 -11.43 13.72 -26.76
N ASP A 29 -11.77 14.62 -25.85
CA ASP A 29 -11.07 14.80 -24.57
C ASP A 29 -11.29 13.61 -23.63
N LEU A 30 -12.50 13.03 -23.64
CA LEU A 30 -12.83 11.77 -22.97
C LEU A 30 -12.01 10.60 -23.54
N SER A 31 -11.87 10.52 -24.86
CA SER A 31 -11.07 9.48 -25.51
C SER A 31 -9.56 9.62 -25.23
N LYS A 32 -9.12 10.85 -24.97
CA LYS A 32 -7.72 11.19 -24.66
C LYS A 32 -7.41 11.16 -23.16
N GLY A 33 -8.41 10.94 -22.31
CA GLY A 33 -8.26 10.88 -20.86
C GLY A 33 -7.79 12.19 -20.21
N ASN A 34 -7.92 13.32 -20.91
CA ASN A 34 -7.40 14.62 -20.48
C ASN A 34 -8.54 15.61 -20.28
N LEU A 35 -9.25 15.48 -19.17
CA LEU A 35 -10.16 16.51 -18.70
C LEU A 35 -9.35 17.53 -17.90
N ASN A 36 -9.47 18.82 -18.24
CA ASN A 36 -8.91 19.98 -17.53
C ASN A 36 -9.55 20.21 -16.14
N GLY A 37 -9.77 19.15 -15.38
CA GLY A 37 -9.93 19.15 -13.95
C GLY A 37 -8.89 18.19 -13.41
N ASN A 38 -8.45 18.38 -12.17
CA ASN A 38 -7.42 17.57 -11.52
C ASN A 38 -7.88 16.12 -11.21
N PHE A 39 -8.63 15.50 -12.13
CA PHE A 39 -9.16 14.14 -12.09
C PHE A 39 -8.34 13.25 -13.00
N SER A 40 -7.15 12.89 -12.53
CA SER A 40 -6.43 11.74 -13.06
C SER A 40 -7.27 10.47 -12.84
N LEU A 41 -8.12 10.12 -13.81
CA LEU A 41 -8.84 8.84 -13.85
C LEU A 41 -7.86 7.65 -13.77
N ASN A 42 -6.63 7.83 -14.29
CA ASN A 42 -5.55 6.84 -14.21
C ASN A 42 -4.83 6.80 -12.84
N LYS A 43 -5.03 7.78 -11.94
CA LYS A 43 -4.49 7.71 -10.55
C LYS A 43 -5.46 7.07 -9.57
N ARG A 44 -6.76 7.09 -9.86
CA ARG A 44 -7.75 6.34 -9.09
C ARG A 44 -7.88 4.97 -9.74
N LYS A 45 -6.87 4.11 -9.52
CA LYS A 45 -7.09 2.67 -9.69
C LYS A 45 -8.37 2.33 -8.93
N SER A 46 -9.21 1.49 -9.52
CA SER A 46 -10.45 1.06 -8.88
C SER A 46 -10.14 0.61 -7.45
N LYS A 47 -10.84 1.16 -6.45
CA LYS A 47 -10.66 0.77 -5.03
C LYS A 47 -10.86 -0.74 -4.80
N LEU A 48 -11.53 -1.41 -5.73
CA LEU A 48 -11.70 -2.87 -5.76
C LEU A 48 -10.42 -3.64 -6.10
N SER A 49 -9.36 -2.99 -6.58
CA SER A 49 -8.08 -3.60 -6.93
C SER A 49 -6.99 -3.43 -5.87
N HIS A 50 -7.30 -2.78 -4.75
CA HIS A 50 -6.33 -2.56 -3.69
C HIS A 50 -6.08 -3.88 -2.95
N SER A 51 -4.84 -4.33 -2.96
CA SER A 51 -4.44 -5.51 -2.19
C SER A 51 -4.42 -5.18 -0.70
N ILE A 52 -4.49 -6.21 0.15
CA ILE A 52 -4.31 -6.05 1.60
C ILE A 52 -2.98 -5.34 1.91
N ARG A 53 -1.93 -5.59 1.10
CA ARG A 53 -0.64 -4.90 1.23
C ARG A 53 -0.78 -3.39 1.00
N ASP A 54 -1.56 -2.98 0.01
CA ASP A 54 -1.80 -1.57 -0.30
C ASP A 54 -2.64 -0.90 0.78
N ILE A 55 -3.61 -1.61 1.35
CA ILE A 55 -4.42 -1.10 2.46
C ILE A 55 -3.58 -0.92 3.74
N LEU A 56 -2.68 -1.86 4.04
CA LEU A 56 -1.90 -1.85 5.28
C LEU A 56 -0.71 -0.89 5.27
N PHE A 57 -0.08 -0.66 4.12
CA PHE A 57 1.22 0.01 4.07
C PHE A 57 1.28 1.24 3.16
N ASP A 58 0.23 1.53 2.38
CA ASP A 58 0.19 2.78 1.61
C ASP A 58 -0.34 3.93 2.46
N GLN A 59 0.54 4.88 2.75
CA GLN A 59 0.28 6.06 3.58
C GLN A 59 -0.78 7.01 2.98
N LYS A 60 -1.16 6.79 1.71
CA LYS A 60 -2.11 7.64 0.98
C LYS A 60 -3.57 7.20 1.12
N ASN A 61 -3.83 6.08 1.79
CA ASN A 61 -5.16 5.46 1.81
C ASN A 61 -5.85 5.63 3.17
N ASP A 62 -6.99 6.33 3.21
CA ASP A 62 -7.92 6.35 4.35
C ASP A 62 -8.55 4.97 4.63
N GLU A 63 -8.28 3.99 3.77
CA GLU A 63 -8.83 2.64 3.75
C GLU A 63 -8.36 1.79 4.93
N LEU A 64 -7.19 2.09 5.50
CA LEU A 64 -6.69 1.40 6.71
C LEU A 64 -7.64 1.57 7.88
N SER A 65 -8.22 2.76 8.06
CA SER A 65 -9.17 3.03 9.15
C SER A 65 -10.43 2.20 9.01
N TYR A 66 -10.96 2.07 7.79
CA TYR A 66 -12.13 1.22 7.52
C TYR A 66 -11.80 -0.26 7.70
N PHE A 67 -10.63 -0.68 7.26
CA PHE A 67 -10.16 -2.05 7.46
C PHE A 67 -9.94 -2.37 8.94
N ALA A 68 -9.42 -1.41 9.72
CA ALA A 68 -9.28 -1.54 11.16
C ALA A 68 -10.63 -1.72 11.85
N LEU A 69 -11.64 -0.91 11.51
CA LEU A 69 -13.00 -1.08 12.02
C LEU A 69 -13.61 -2.44 11.65
N PHE A 70 -13.36 -2.92 10.42
CA PHE A 70 -13.79 -4.25 10.00
C PHE A 70 -13.08 -5.36 10.79
N MET A 71 -11.78 -5.25 11.02
CA MET A 71 -11.05 -6.24 11.81
C MET A 71 -11.46 -6.20 13.29
N ASP A 72 -11.77 -5.02 13.82
CA ASP A 72 -12.31 -4.84 15.17
C ASP A 72 -13.69 -5.50 15.31
N SER A 73 -14.59 -5.32 14.34
CA SER A 73 -15.93 -5.93 14.38
C SER A 73 -15.90 -7.46 14.25
N ASN A 74 -14.85 -8.02 13.66
CA ASN A 74 -14.64 -9.47 13.54
C ASN A 74 -13.74 -10.04 14.66
N ASN A 75 -13.45 -9.29 15.72
CA ASN A 75 -12.52 -9.70 16.79
C ASN A 75 -11.12 -10.10 16.30
N ALA A 76 -10.71 -9.60 15.13
CA ALA A 76 -9.44 -9.89 14.48
C ALA A 76 -8.43 -8.72 14.58
N SER A 77 -8.74 -7.70 15.38
CA SER A 77 -7.88 -6.53 15.66
C SER A 77 -6.43 -6.91 15.99
N ASN A 78 -6.23 -8.02 16.71
CA ASN A 78 -4.91 -8.50 17.14
C ASN A 78 -4.03 -8.86 15.94
N TYR A 79 -4.59 -9.48 14.89
CA TYR A 79 -3.85 -9.80 13.67
C TYR A 79 -3.40 -8.55 12.93
N LEU A 80 -4.29 -7.54 12.85
CA LEU A 80 -3.95 -6.27 12.22
C LEU A 80 -2.82 -5.57 12.98
N LYS A 81 -2.94 -5.46 14.31
CA LYS A 81 -1.92 -4.84 15.16
C LYS A 81 -0.58 -5.59 15.10
N PHE A 82 -0.63 -6.93 15.11
CA PHE A 82 0.56 -7.76 14.92
C PHE A 82 1.24 -7.48 13.57
N LEU A 83 0.49 -7.47 12.47
CA LEU A 83 1.04 -7.23 11.13
C LEU A 83 1.68 -5.84 11.02
N LEU A 84 1.08 -4.82 11.63
CA LEU A 84 1.63 -3.46 11.66
C LEU A 84 2.91 -3.41 12.50
N ASP A 85 2.91 -4.00 13.70
CA ASP A 85 4.07 -4.05 14.59
C ASP A 85 5.25 -4.80 13.93
N VAL A 86 4.98 -5.94 13.28
CA VAL A 86 5.98 -6.71 12.52
C VAL A 86 6.52 -5.94 11.33
N ASN A 87 5.66 -5.23 10.59
CA ASN A 87 6.13 -4.42 9.46
C ASN A 87 7.00 -3.25 9.93
N ASN A 88 6.64 -2.59 11.04
CA ASN A 88 7.46 -1.56 11.66
C ASN A 88 8.82 -2.13 12.09
N PHE A 89 8.84 -3.29 12.73
CA PHE A 89 10.07 -4.00 13.08
C PHE A 89 10.93 -4.32 11.85
N LYS A 90 10.32 -4.78 10.75
CA LYS A 90 11.02 -5.02 9.48
C LYS A 90 11.61 -3.76 8.87
N LEU A 91 10.92 -2.62 8.96
CA LEU A 91 11.44 -1.33 8.52
C LEU A 91 12.64 -0.90 9.37
N THR A 92 12.55 -1.07 10.69
CA THR A 92 13.68 -0.84 11.60
C THR A 92 14.86 -1.73 11.23
N ALA A 93 14.64 -3.03 11.00
CA ALA A 93 15.69 -3.99 10.59
C ALA A 93 16.43 -3.54 9.33
N LYS A 94 15.68 -3.12 8.30
CA LYS A 94 16.26 -2.62 7.04
C LYS A 94 17.10 -1.37 7.24
N ASN A 95 16.64 -0.46 8.08
CA ASN A 95 17.40 0.75 8.41
C ASN A 95 18.71 0.41 9.12
N LEU A 96 18.72 -0.59 10.01
CA LEU A 96 19.95 -1.06 10.66
C LEU A 96 20.97 -1.62 9.66
N ILE A 97 20.51 -2.47 8.74
CA ILE A 97 21.38 -3.03 7.69
C ILE A 97 21.97 -1.90 6.83
N ASN A 98 21.14 -0.95 6.41
CA ASN A 98 21.60 0.20 5.63
C ASN A 98 22.61 1.07 6.41
N LEU A 99 22.43 1.25 7.72
CA LEU A 99 23.39 1.97 8.55
C LEU A 99 24.72 1.23 8.63
N ASN A 100 24.70 -0.09 8.84
CA ASN A 100 25.93 -0.90 8.87
C ASN A 100 26.70 -0.81 7.54
N GLU A 101 26.01 -0.96 6.40
CA GLU A 101 26.61 -0.82 5.07
C GLU A 101 27.19 0.60 4.85
N ARG A 102 26.55 1.65 5.37
CA ARG A 102 27.06 3.02 5.24
C ARG A 102 28.26 3.29 6.13
N ILE A 103 28.37 2.60 7.26
CA ILE A 103 29.46 2.76 8.22
C ILE A 103 30.72 2.02 7.76
N GLU A 104 30.60 0.84 7.16
CA GLU A 104 31.73 0.13 6.54
C GLU A 104 32.44 0.94 5.43
N ASN A 105 31.74 1.93 4.85
CA ASN A 105 32.27 2.81 3.81
C ASN A 105 32.93 4.11 4.33
N ILE A 106 33.00 4.31 5.66
CA ILE A 106 33.58 5.51 6.28
C ILE A 106 34.77 5.10 7.15
N GLU A 107 35.99 5.27 6.66
CA GLU A 107 37.23 4.90 7.37
C GLU A 107 37.57 5.76 8.62
N GLN A 108 36.62 6.49 9.23
CA GLN A 108 36.93 7.41 10.35
C GLN A 108 35.78 7.61 11.36
N LYS A 109 35.71 6.83 12.46
CA LYS A 109 35.73 7.29 13.88
C LYS A 109 35.19 6.22 14.87
N GLU A 110 36.13 5.44 15.41
CA GLU A 110 35.91 4.31 16.34
C GLU A 110 35.11 4.61 17.64
N ASN A 111 34.92 5.87 18.04
CA ASN A 111 34.27 6.22 19.33
C ASN A 111 32.81 6.70 19.23
N PHE A 112 32.34 7.16 18.07
CA PHE A 112 30.94 7.58 17.91
C PHE A 112 30.06 6.46 17.30
N GLU A 113 30.70 5.56 16.54
CA GLU A 113 30.08 4.40 15.87
C GLU A 113 29.60 3.33 16.84
N SER A 114 30.38 3.04 17.89
CA SER A 114 30.07 1.94 18.81
C SER A 114 28.79 2.18 19.61
N ASN A 115 28.47 3.44 19.97
CA ASN A 115 27.35 3.72 20.87
C ASN A 115 26.01 3.85 20.11
N CYS A 116 26.01 4.40 18.89
CA CYS A 116 24.78 4.54 18.11
C CYS A 116 24.27 3.20 17.58
N ILE A 117 25.17 2.34 17.07
CA ILE A 117 24.82 1.00 16.58
C ILE A 117 24.37 0.11 17.75
N GLN A 118 25.09 0.14 18.88
CA GLN A 118 24.71 -0.66 20.05
C GLN A 118 23.34 -0.27 20.60
N ASN A 119 23.02 1.03 20.69
CA ASN A 119 21.70 1.47 21.14
C ASN A 119 20.61 1.07 20.15
N HIS A 120 20.88 1.18 18.85
CA HIS A 120 19.94 0.78 17.80
C HIS A 120 19.68 -0.73 17.80
N TYR A 121 20.72 -1.55 18.00
CA TYR A 121 20.60 -3.00 18.13
C TYR A 121 19.85 -3.39 19.41
N LYS A 122 20.11 -2.70 20.53
CA LYS A 122 19.39 -2.93 21.78
C LYS A 122 17.89 -2.64 21.62
N ASN A 123 17.53 -1.53 20.99
CA ASN A 123 16.14 -1.19 20.72
C ASN A 123 15.49 -2.21 19.77
N PHE A 124 16.22 -2.68 18.77
CA PHE A 124 15.77 -3.73 17.86
C PHE A 124 15.44 -5.05 18.59
N VAL A 125 16.34 -5.50 19.47
CA VAL A 125 16.09 -6.70 20.28
C VAL A 125 14.90 -6.49 21.22
N GLN A 126 14.77 -5.32 21.82
CA GLN A 126 13.62 -4.97 22.67
C GLN A 126 12.30 -4.99 21.88
N ASP A 127 12.29 -4.47 20.66
CA ASP A 127 11.12 -4.51 19.78
C ASP A 127 10.74 -5.96 19.43
N ALA A 128 11.72 -6.81 19.14
CA ALA A 128 11.50 -8.23 18.86
C ALA A 128 10.88 -8.97 20.05
N ILE A 129 11.43 -8.76 21.25
CA ILE A 129 10.92 -9.33 22.51
C ILE A 129 9.49 -8.83 22.77
N SER A 130 9.25 -7.53 22.62
CA SER A 130 7.94 -6.92 22.82
C SER A 130 6.88 -7.52 21.89
N ILE A 131 7.21 -7.72 20.61
CA ILE A 131 6.31 -8.38 19.65
C ILE A 131 6.04 -9.83 20.07
N PHE A 132 7.08 -10.56 20.48
CA PHE A 132 6.94 -11.93 20.94
C PHE A 132 6.02 -12.03 22.18
N GLU A 133 6.29 -11.25 23.22
CA GLU A 133 5.51 -11.25 24.46
C GLU A 133 4.05 -10.83 24.24
N LYS A 134 3.83 -9.86 23.35
CA LYS A 134 2.51 -9.27 23.12
C LYS A 134 1.57 -10.15 22.30
N TYR A 135 2.10 -10.96 21.38
CA TYR A 135 1.30 -11.70 20.39
C TYR A 135 1.57 -13.21 20.32
N ILE A 136 2.78 -13.67 20.65
CA ILE A 136 3.22 -15.06 20.41
C ILE A 136 3.36 -15.86 21.71
N SER A 137 3.72 -15.20 22.81
CA SER A 137 3.83 -15.83 24.12
C SER A 137 2.55 -16.58 24.52
N LYS A 138 2.71 -17.65 25.31
CA LYS A 138 1.58 -18.44 25.83
C LYS A 138 0.63 -17.58 26.68
N ASP A 139 1.16 -16.54 27.30
CA ASP A 139 0.42 -15.60 28.14
C ASP A 139 0.12 -14.26 27.42
N ALA A 140 0.22 -14.24 26.09
CA ALA A 140 0.06 -13.03 25.29
C ALA A 140 -1.38 -12.47 25.40
N LYS A 141 -1.49 -11.21 25.84
CA LYS A 141 -2.77 -10.48 25.91
C LYS A 141 -3.47 -10.36 24.57
N TYR A 142 -2.72 -10.25 23.49
CA TYR A 142 -3.23 -10.15 22.13
C TYR A 142 -2.82 -11.37 21.30
N SER A 143 -2.90 -12.56 21.89
CA SER A 143 -2.50 -13.81 21.24
C SER A 143 -3.14 -13.96 19.86
N ILE A 144 -2.30 -14.31 18.89
CA ILE A 144 -2.71 -14.67 17.53
C ILE A 144 -2.66 -16.18 17.38
N GLN A 145 -3.65 -16.75 16.69
CA GLN A 145 -3.67 -18.19 16.44
C GLN A 145 -2.65 -18.51 15.35
N LEU A 146 -1.53 -19.11 15.76
CA LEU A 146 -0.47 -19.59 14.88
C LEU A 146 -0.41 -21.11 14.89
N ASN A 147 0.09 -21.69 13.79
CA ASN A 147 0.43 -23.11 13.76
C ASN A 147 1.51 -23.40 14.82
N SER A 148 1.36 -24.49 15.57
CA SER A 148 2.33 -24.91 16.58
C SER A 148 3.74 -25.08 16.02
N GLU A 149 3.86 -25.54 14.78
CA GLU A 149 5.17 -25.68 14.09
C GLU A 149 5.87 -24.32 13.94
N LEU A 150 5.13 -23.28 13.52
CA LEU A 150 5.65 -21.92 13.39
C LEU A 150 6.04 -21.34 14.75
N ILE A 151 5.26 -21.63 15.80
CA ILE A 151 5.60 -21.19 17.16
C ILE A 151 6.90 -21.86 17.61
N THR A 152 7.09 -23.15 17.36
CA THR A 152 8.33 -23.85 17.69
C THR A 152 9.53 -23.28 16.94
N GLU A 153 9.38 -22.97 15.65
CA GLU A 153 10.42 -22.32 14.85
C GLU A 153 10.79 -20.94 15.41
N ILE A 154 9.80 -20.11 15.76
CA ILE A 154 10.03 -18.78 16.33
C ILE A 154 10.76 -18.90 17.68
N ILE A 155 10.35 -19.82 18.55
CA ILE A 155 11.03 -20.06 19.83
C ILE A 155 12.47 -20.53 19.63
N SER A 156 12.74 -21.34 18.60
CA SER A 156 14.09 -21.81 18.29
C SER A 156 15.02 -20.70 17.77
N ASN A 157 14.47 -19.59 17.28
CA ASN A 157 15.24 -18.46 16.75
C ASN A 157 15.58 -17.40 17.80
N PHE A 158 15.10 -17.57 19.04
CA PHE A 158 15.43 -16.76 20.21
C PHE A 158 16.47 -17.47 21.08
#